data_AF-A0A7C9EC36-F1
#
_entry.id   AF-A0A7C9EC36-F1
#
_cell.length_a   1.000
_cell.length_b   1.000
_cell.length_c   1.000
_cell.angle_alpha   90.00
_cell.angle_beta   90.00
_cell.angle_gamma   90.00
#
_symmetry.space_group_name_H-M   'P 1'
#
loop_
_entity.id
_entity.type
_entity.pdbx_description
1 polymer ?
#
loop_
_entity_poly.entity_id
_entity_poly.type
_entity_poly.pdbx_seq_one_letter_code
_entity_poly.pdbx_strand_id
1 'polypeptide(L)'
;MGPTASPVLARLRPVDPALILRIFLSALQFATSSPPPSLHDLKSSAQEQLEYMLNEDDDVPLVPVCDGIKFEVRECMKRLLSRFSVLLDSLLNERKEGYFDAEKCDSLRSYLSDLLWACQISIKLEIMRDFVNSWSEISDLVLKIVEQASSKVETLGIKLKVLEVAARVLEA
;
A
#
# COMPACT_ATOMS: atom_id res chain seq x y z
N MET A 1 40.27 23.54 2.85
CA MET A 1 39.50 22.80 1.80
C MET A 1 39.20 23.79 0.68
N GLY A 2 39.61 23.49 -0.55
CA GLY A 2 39.44 24.40 -1.70
C GLY A 2 38.04 24.36 -2.32
N PRO A 3 37.75 25.22 -3.32
CA PRO A 3 36.44 25.30 -3.99
C PRO A 3 35.99 23.97 -4.62
N THR A 4 36.91 23.07 -4.97
CA THR A 4 36.63 21.71 -5.47
C THR A 4 36.03 20.76 -4.43
N ALA A 5 36.19 21.03 -3.12
CA ALA A 5 35.63 20.21 -2.05
C ALA A 5 34.23 20.67 -1.61
N SER A 6 33.80 21.88 -1.97
CA SER A 6 32.50 22.44 -1.57
C SER A 6 31.29 21.61 -2.01
N PRO A 7 31.23 21.03 -3.23
CA PRO A 7 30.10 20.20 -3.65
C PRO A 7 29.98 18.92 -2.81
N VAL A 8 31.11 18.34 -2.41
CA VAL A 8 31.15 17.13 -1.57
C VAL A 8 30.75 17.47 -0.14
N LEU A 9 31.25 18.58 0.41
CA LEU A 9 30.88 19.05 1.75
C LEU A 9 29.40 19.49 1.82
N ALA A 10 28.82 19.99 0.73
CA ALA A 10 27.40 20.31 0.65
C ALA A 10 26.50 19.07 0.76
N ARG A 11 26.98 17.89 0.32
CA ARG A 11 26.28 16.60 0.47
C ARG A 11 26.31 16.05 1.89
N LEU A 12 27.22 16.56 2.74
CA LEU A 12 27.32 16.19 4.15
C LEU A 12 26.45 17.09 5.05
N ARG A 13 25.77 18.10 4.49
CA ARG A 13 24.83 18.91 5.26
C ARG A 13 23.60 18.07 5.62
N PRO A 14 23.02 18.26 6.82
CA PRO A 14 21.75 17.65 7.17
C PRO A 14 20.71 17.97 6.09
N VAL A 15 19.99 16.93 5.65
CA VAL A 15 18.91 17.09 4.68
C VAL A 15 17.79 17.91 5.30
N ASP A 16 17.20 18.82 4.53
CA ASP A 16 16.09 19.65 4.98
C ASP A 16 14.89 18.76 5.40
N PRO A 17 14.46 18.81 6.67
CA PRO A 17 13.33 18.01 7.15
C PRO A 17 12.03 18.28 6.38
N ALA A 18 11.81 19.50 5.90
CA ALA A 18 10.63 19.84 5.11
C ALA A 18 10.66 19.15 3.74
N LEU A 19 11.84 18.99 3.15
CA LEU A 19 12.02 18.26 1.90
C LEU A 19 11.77 16.77 2.09
N ILE A 20 12.29 16.18 3.18
CA ILE A 20 12.06 14.76 3.52
C ILE A 20 10.56 14.48 3.63
N LEU A 21 9.83 15.33 4.37
CA LEU A 21 8.38 15.19 4.53
C LEU A 21 7.63 15.29 3.20
N ARG A 22 8.00 16.24 2.33
CA ARG A 22 7.39 16.35 1.01
C ARG A 22 7.62 15.11 0.15
N ILE A 23 8.85 14.57 0.17
CA ILE A 23 9.19 13.33 -0.55
C ILE A 23 8.37 12.17 0.00
N PHE A 24 8.30 12.02 1.32
CA PHE A 24 7.51 10.98 1.98
C PHE A 24 6.05 11.04 1.53
N LEU A 25 5.42 12.21 1.61
CA LEU A 25 4.00 12.37 1.23
C LEU A 25 3.76 12.10 -0.25
N SER A 26 4.63 12.59 -1.14
CA SER A 26 4.52 12.31 -2.57
C SER A 26 4.71 10.83 -2.89
N ALA A 27 5.69 10.18 -2.27
CA ALA A 27 5.92 8.74 -2.42
C ALA A 27 4.73 7.94 -1.89
N LEU A 28 4.16 8.31 -0.75
CA LEU A 28 2.99 7.65 -0.15
C LEU A 28 1.76 7.76 -1.05
N GLN A 29 1.49 8.95 -1.59
CA GLN A 29 0.40 9.16 -2.53
C GLN A 29 0.57 8.32 -3.80
N PHE A 30 1.79 8.23 -4.31
CA PHE A 30 2.09 7.41 -5.48
C PHE A 30 2.01 5.90 -5.19
N ALA A 31 2.60 5.44 -4.08
CA ALA A 31 2.62 4.05 -3.63
C ALA A 31 1.22 3.49 -3.33
N THR A 32 0.28 4.34 -2.95
CA THR A 32 -1.13 3.95 -2.73
C THR A 32 -2.01 4.18 -3.96
N SER A 33 -1.51 4.81 -5.02
CA SER A 33 -2.26 5.05 -6.26
C SER A 33 -2.34 3.80 -7.15
N SER A 34 -3.04 3.93 -8.27
CA SER A 34 -3.19 2.89 -9.30
C SER A 34 -2.53 3.39 -10.61
N PRO A 35 -1.19 3.51 -10.65
CA PRO A 35 -0.50 4.00 -11.83
C PRO A 35 -0.58 2.97 -12.97
N PRO A 36 -0.31 3.38 -14.23
CA PRO A 36 -0.28 2.45 -15.35
C PRO A 36 0.81 1.37 -15.18
N PRO A 37 0.68 0.20 -15.86
CA PRO A 37 1.64 -0.91 -15.73
C PRO A 37 3.10 -0.54 -15.96
N SER A 38 3.36 0.43 -16.84
CA SER A 38 4.72 0.93 -17.13
C SER A 38 5.41 1.59 -15.93
N LEU A 39 4.67 1.91 -14.88
CA LEU A 39 5.16 2.55 -13.66
C LEU A 39 5.08 1.64 -12.43
N HIS A 40 4.75 0.35 -12.59
CA HIS A 40 4.67 -0.58 -11.46
C HIS A 40 6.00 -0.73 -10.72
N ASP A 41 7.12 -0.81 -11.43
CA ASP A 41 8.45 -0.89 -10.79
C ASP A 41 8.73 0.35 -9.94
N LEU A 42 8.36 1.54 -10.45
CA LEU A 42 8.50 2.79 -9.70
C LEU A 42 7.61 2.81 -8.45
N LYS A 43 6.41 2.20 -8.52
CA LYS A 43 5.50 2.08 -7.38
C LYS A 43 6.09 1.18 -6.31
N SER A 44 6.64 0.03 -6.70
CA SER A 44 7.36 -0.89 -5.79
C SER A 44 8.55 -0.19 -5.15
N SER A 45 9.37 0.54 -5.92
CA SER A 45 10.48 1.32 -5.37
C SER A 45 10.01 2.42 -4.40
N ALA A 46 8.86 3.05 -4.66
CA ALA A 46 8.28 4.01 -3.72
C ALA A 46 7.82 3.33 -2.42
N GLN A 47 7.23 2.13 -2.49
CA GLN A 47 6.83 1.32 -1.34
C GLN A 47 8.06 0.94 -0.49
N GLU A 48 9.11 0.43 -1.12
CA GLU A 48 10.39 0.09 -0.47
C GLU A 48 11.05 1.32 0.18
N GLN A 49 11.05 2.46 -0.52
CA GLN A 49 11.62 3.69 0.01
C GLN A 49 10.87 4.18 1.25
N LEU A 50 9.54 4.10 1.26
CA LEU A 50 8.72 4.46 2.41
C LEU A 50 8.97 3.54 3.60
N GLU A 51 9.13 2.24 3.36
CA GLU A 51 9.51 1.30 4.41
C GLU A 51 10.87 1.64 5.02
N TYR A 52 11.83 2.01 4.18
CA TYR A 52 13.17 2.43 4.62
C TYR A 52 13.12 3.72 5.44
N MET A 53 12.30 4.69 5.03
CA MET A 53 12.13 5.97 5.74
C MET A 53 11.47 5.81 7.12
N LEU A 54 10.74 4.71 7.33
CA LEU A 54 10.05 4.38 8.57
C LEU A 54 10.77 3.34 9.43
N ASN A 55 11.82 2.67 8.91
CA ASN A 55 12.57 1.67 9.66
C ASN A 55 13.52 2.33 10.68
N GLU A 56 13.68 1.66 11.82
CA GLU A 56 14.51 2.05 12.97
C GLU A 56 15.77 1.18 13.07
N ASP A 57 16.38 0.77 11.95
CA ASP A 57 17.57 -0.11 11.95
C ASP A 57 18.80 0.65 12.51
N ASP A 58 18.85 0.76 13.85
CA ASP A 58 19.82 1.41 14.74
C ASP A 58 19.87 2.96 14.75
N ASP A 59 19.14 3.64 13.86
CA ASP A 59 19.07 5.12 13.77
C ASP A 59 17.66 5.69 14.03
N VAL A 60 17.58 6.98 14.37
CA VAL A 60 16.30 7.72 14.48
C VAL A 60 15.59 7.72 13.12
N PRO A 61 14.27 7.42 13.05
CA PRO A 61 13.50 7.48 11.80
C PRO A 61 13.73 8.78 11.03
N LEU A 62 13.92 8.67 9.71
CA LEU A 62 14.10 9.84 8.84
C LEU A 62 12.88 10.76 8.87
N VAL A 63 11.71 10.20 9.13
CA VAL A 63 10.43 10.90 9.16
C VAL A 63 9.89 10.93 10.58
N PRO A 64 9.59 12.11 11.14
CA PRO A 64 8.99 12.20 12.46
C PRO A 64 7.55 11.65 12.42
N VAL A 65 7.26 10.63 13.23
CA VAL A 65 5.90 10.07 13.34
C VAL A 65 5.01 11.05 14.12
N CYS A 66 4.41 12.00 13.41
CA CYS A 66 3.48 12.99 13.97
C CYS A 66 2.04 12.77 13.49
N ASP A 67 1.07 13.38 14.18
CA ASP A 67 -0.35 13.21 13.88
C ASP A 67 -0.73 13.63 12.45
N GLY A 68 -0.05 14.65 11.90
CA GLY A 68 -0.25 15.08 10.52
C GLY A 68 0.10 13.97 9.51
N ILE A 69 1.20 13.25 9.73
CA ILE A 69 1.59 12.13 8.87
C ILE A 69 0.65 10.95 9.06
N LYS A 70 0.33 10.61 10.31
CA LYS A 70 -0.65 9.56 10.61
C LYS A 70 -1.99 9.84 9.92
N PHE A 71 -2.43 11.10 9.89
CA PHE A 71 -3.66 11.51 9.20
C PHE A 71 -3.56 11.30 7.69
N GLU A 72 -2.50 11.80 7.03
CA GLU A 72 -2.31 11.64 5.59
C GLU A 72 -2.24 10.17 5.16
N VAL A 73 -1.60 9.32 5.97
CA VAL A 73 -1.53 7.88 5.73
C VAL A 73 -2.91 7.25 5.82
N ARG A 74 -3.69 7.56 6.86
CA ARG A 74 -5.09 7.07 6.97
C ARG A 74 -5.91 7.46 5.74
N GLU A 75 -5.79 8.70 5.26
CA GLU A 75 -6.51 9.17 4.09
C GLU A 75 -6.06 8.47 2.80
N CYS A 76 -4.77 8.17 2.64
CA CYS A 76 -4.28 7.36 1.53
C CYS A 76 -4.84 5.93 1.58
N MET A 77 -4.89 5.30 2.76
CA MET A 77 -5.39 3.94 2.91
C MET A 77 -6.89 3.84 2.67
N LYS A 78 -7.68 4.80 3.17
CA LYS A 78 -9.11 4.90 2.84
C LYS A 78 -9.36 5.01 1.34
N ARG A 79 -8.57 5.83 0.63
CA ARG A 79 -8.67 5.94 -0.83
C ARG A 79 -8.31 4.64 -1.55
N LEU A 80 -7.27 3.92 -1.09
CA LEU A 80 -6.89 2.62 -1.63
C LEU A 80 -8.01 1.59 -1.44
N LEU A 81 -8.54 1.47 -0.22
CA LEU A 81 -9.64 0.56 0.11
C LEU A 81 -10.93 0.91 -0.63
N SER A 82 -11.25 2.19 -0.78
CA SER A 82 -12.41 2.65 -1.56
C SER A 82 -12.31 2.21 -3.02
N ARG A 83 -11.15 2.39 -3.66
CA ARG A 83 -10.93 1.90 -5.04
C ARG A 83 -11.03 0.38 -5.12
N PHE A 84 -10.50 -0.33 -4.14
CA PHE A 84 -10.61 -1.78 -4.06
C PHE A 84 -12.07 -2.23 -3.92
N SER A 85 -12.87 -1.57 -3.08
CA SER A 85 -14.30 -1.83 -2.95
C SER A 85 -15.05 -1.66 -4.28
N VAL A 86 -14.77 -0.58 -5.00
CA VAL A 86 -15.36 -0.34 -6.34
C VAL A 86 -15.01 -1.45 -7.32
N LEU A 87 -13.77 -1.96 -7.28
CA LEU A 87 -13.38 -3.12 -8.08
C LEU A 87 -14.19 -4.36 -7.68
N LEU A 88 -14.30 -4.67 -6.38
CA LEU A 88 -15.09 -5.81 -5.90
C LEU A 88 -16.55 -5.73 -6.34
N ASP A 89 -17.17 -4.55 -6.23
CA ASP A 89 -18.54 -4.31 -6.68
C ASP A 89 -18.69 -4.52 -8.20
N SER A 90 -17.77 -4.03 -9.02
CA SER A 90 -17.76 -4.29 -10.47
C SER A 90 -17.73 -5.78 -10.76
N LEU A 91 -16.85 -6.52 -10.10
CA LEU A 91 -16.71 -7.97 -10.26
C LEU A 91 -17.98 -8.72 -9.85
N LEU A 92 -18.64 -8.31 -8.77
CA LEU A 92 -19.89 -8.92 -8.31
C LEU A 92 -21.08 -8.60 -9.24
N ASN A 93 -21.08 -7.44 -9.90
CA ASN A 93 -22.16 -7.02 -10.80
C ASN A 93 -22.05 -7.68 -12.19
N GLU A 94 -20.84 -7.98 -12.65
CA GLU A 94 -20.57 -8.63 -13.94
C GLU A 94 -20.86 -10.15 -13.94
N ARG A 95 -21.51 -10.64 -12.88
CA ARG A 95 -22.02 -12.00 -12.62
C ARG A 95 -22.64 -12.74 -13.81
N LYS A 96 -23.09 -12.06 -14.86
CA LYS A 96 -23.81 -12.68 -15.98
C LYS A 96 -22.96 -13.65 -16.82
N GLU A 97 -21.63 -13.58 -16.78
CA GLU A 97 -20.76 -14.37 -17.68
C GLU A 97 -19.82 -15.38 -17.01
N GLY A 98 -19.82 -15.50 -15.67
CA GLY A 98 -19.24 -16.64 -14.95
C GLY A 98 -17.72 -16.85 -15.05
N TYR A 99 -16.97 -15.90 -15.60
CA TYR A 99 -15.52 -15.98 -15.76
C TYR A 99 -14.84 -14.69 -15.29
N PHE A 100 -13.85 -14.83 -14.39
CA PHE A 100 -12.91 -13.74 -14.12
C PHE A 100 -11.90 -13.72 -15.26
N ASP A 101 -11.87 -12.61 -16.00
CA ASP A 101 -10.81 -12.38 -16.98
C ASP A 101 -9.45 -12.20 -16.29
N ALA A 102 -8.37 -12.54 -16.98
CA ALA A 102 -7.00 -12.50 -16.47
C ALA A 102 -6.63 -11.10 -15.96
N GLU A 103 -7.03 -10.05 -16.67
CA GLU A 103 -6.79 -8.65 -16.29
C GLU A 103 -7.40 -8.30 -14.91
N LYS A 104 -8.58 -8.85 -14.63
CA LYS A 104 -9.28 -8.63 -13.37
C LYS A 104 -8.65 -9.41 -12.23
N CYS A 105 -8.23 -10.65 -12.49
CA CYS A 105 -7.44 -11.42 -11.54
C CYS A 105 -6.14 -10.71 -11.18
N ASP A 106 -5.45 -10.15 -12.16
CA ASP A 106 -4.20 -9.41 -11.94
C ASP A 106 -4.44 -8.10 -11.19
N SER A 107 -5.50 -7.36 -11.53
CA SER A 107 -5.93 -6.17 -10.79
C SER A 107 -6.23 -6.50 -9.32
N LEU A 108 -7.01 -7.55 -9.07
CA LEU A 108 -7.35 -7.98 -7.72
C LEU A 108 -6.10 -8.37 -6.93
N ARG A 109 -5.18 -9.13 -7.54
CA ARG A 109 -3.91 -9.52 -6.93
C ARG A 109 -3.04 -8.29 -6.61
N SER A 110 -2.99 -7.32 -7.51
CA SER A 110 -2.26 -6.07 -7.32
C SER A 110 -2.79 -5.27 -6.13
N TYR A 111 -4.11 -5.08 -6.04
CA TYR A 111 -4.72 -4.41 -4.89
C TYR A 111 -4.48 -5.15 -3.57
N LEU A 112 -4.58 -6.48 -3.55
CA LEU A 112 -4.33 -7.25 -2.33
C LEU A 112 -2.86 -7.14 -1.88
N SER A 113 -1.90 -7.07 -2.81
CA SER A 113 -0.51 -6.76 -2.50
C SER A 113 -0.33 -5.35 -1.93
N ASP A 114 -1.00 -4.34 -2.51
CA ASP A 114 -0.97 -2.97 -2.00
C ASP A 114 -1.59 -2.87 -0.60
N LEU A 115 -2.67 -3.60 -0.34
CA LEU A 115 -3.31 -3.66 0.97
C LEU A 115 -2.41 -4.33 2.01
N LEU A 116 -1.73 -5.41 1.64
CA LEU A 116 -0.78 -6.07 2.52
C LEU A 116 0.37 -5.13 2.91
N TRP A 117 0.91 -4.39 1.93
CA TRP A 117 1.92 -3.36 2.17
C TRP A 117 1.36 -2.23 3.06
N ALA A 118 0.14 -1.76 2.77
CA ALA A 118 -0.53 -0.73 3.57
C ALA A 118 -0.75 -1.17 5.04
N CYS A 119 -1.04 -2.44 5.29
CA CYS A 119 -1.08 -3.00 6.66
C CYS A 119 0.28 -2.82 7.35
N GLN A 120 1.39 -3.14 6.68
CA GLN A 120 2.72 -3.03 7.26
C GLN A 120 3.06 -1.58 7.64
N ILE A 121 2.77 -0.62 6.76
CA ILE A 121 2.95 0.81 7.04
C ILE A 121 2.05 1.26 8.20
N SER A 122 0.80 0.78 8.24
CA SER A 122 -0.16 1.12 9.29
C SER A 122 0.24 0.59 10.67
N ILE A 123 0.86 -0.59 10.72
CA ILE A 123 1.44 -1.16 11.94
C ILE A 123 2.61 -0.28 12.42
N LYS A 124 3.56 0.06 11.54
CA LYS A 124 4.72 0.92 11.88
C LYS A 124 4.31 2.28 12.43
N LEU A 125 3.17 2.82 11.98
CA LEU A 125 2.65 4.12 12.40
C LEU A 125 1.62 4.03 13.53
N GLU A 126 1.32 2.83 14.03
CA GLU A 126 0.32 2.58 15.09
C GLU A 126 -1.08 3.12 14.75
N ILE A 127 -1.50 3.00 13.48
CA ILE A 127 -2.80 3.48 12.98
C ILE A 127 -3.70 2.34 12.50
N MET A 128 -3.36 1.11 12.85
CA MET A 128 -3.98 -0.10 12.28
C MET A 128 -5.49 -0.20 12.54
N ARG A 129 -6.00 0.42 13.61
CA ARG A 129 -7.43 0.44 13.96
C ARG A 129 -8.33 0.91 12.80
N ASP A 130 -7.95 2.00 12.11
CA ASP A 130 -8.78 2.52 11.02
C ASP A 130 -8.75 1.61 9.79
N PHE A 131 -7.61 0.97 9.56
CA PHE A 131 -7.47 -0.03 8.51
C PHE A 131 -8.35 -1.25 8.80
N VAL A 132 -8.32 -1.78 10.04
CA VAL A 132 -9.14 -2.91 10.48
C VAL A 132 -10.63 -2.59 10.29
N ASN A 133 -11.07 -1.41 10.72
CA ASN A 133 -12.47 -0.97 10.54
C ASN A 133 -12.85 -0.96 9.06
N SER A 134 -12.03 -0.32 8.21
CA SER A 134 -12.30 -0.22 6.78
C SER A 134 -12.25 -1.58 6.08
N TRP A 135 -11.36 -2.49 6.48
CA TRP A 135 -11.30 -3.88 5.99
C TRP A 135 -12.55 -4.66 6.38
N SER A 136 -13.04 -4.51 7.62
CA SER A 136 -14.23 -5.21 8.11
C SER A 136 -15.48 -4.83 7.32
N GLU A 137 -15.56 -3.60 6.81
CA GLU A 137 -16.67 -3.14 5.97
C GLU A 137 -16.69 -3.82 4.60
N ILE A 138 -15.52 -4.18 4.06
CA ILE A 138 -15.40 -4.76 2.71
C ILE A 138 -15.16 -6.27 2.70
N SER A 139 -14.89 -6.90 3.86
CA SER A 139 -14.51 -8.31 3.93
C SER A 139 -15.60 -9.23 3.39
N ASP A 140 -16.87 -8.88 3.58
CA ASP A 140 -18.01 -9.64 3.04
C ASP A 140 -18.01 -9.66 1.50
N LEU A 141 -17.60 -8.57 0.85
CA LEU A 141 -17.48 -8.50 -0.61
C LEU A 141 -16.32 -9.37 -1.09
N VAL A 142 -15.18 -9.33 -0.37
CA VAL A 142 -14.01 -10.16 -0.65
C VAL A 142 -14.36 -11.65 -0.56
N LEU A 143 -15.07 -12.07 0.50
CA LEU A 143 -15.49 -13.46 0.69
C LEU A 143 -16.40 -13.93 -0.45
N LYS A 144 -17.39 -13.12 -0.86
CA LYS A 144 -18.26 -13.44 -2.00
C LYS A 144 -17.48 -13.64 -3.29
N ILE A 145 -16.46 -12.82 -3.56
CA ILE A 145 -15.57 -12.98 -4.72
C ILE A 145 -14.75 -14.27 -4.64
N VAL A 146 -14.18 -14.57 -3.47
CA VAL A 146 -13.38 -15.78 -3.23
C VAL A 146 -14.20 -17.07 -3.37
N GLU A 147 -15.45 -17.08 -2.90
CA GLU A 147 -16.37 -18.20 -3.05
C GLU A 147 -16.75 -18.43 -4.51
N GLN A 148 -16.94 -17.35 -5.28
CA GLN A 148 -17.24 -17.42 -6.71
C GLN A 148 -16.04 -17.85 -7.56
N ALA A 149 -14.83 -17.57 -7.09
CA ALA A 149 -13.62 -17.95 -7.79
C ALA A 149 -13.48 -19.49 -7.81
N SER A 150 -13.67 -20.08 -9.00
CA SER A 150 -13.50 -21.52 -9.27
C SER A 150 -12.15 -22.03 -8.75
N SER A 151 -11.97 -23.34 -8.50
CA SER A 151 -10.73 -23.90 -7.93
C SER A 151 -9.53 -23.96 -8.89
N LYS A 152 -9.47 -23.08 -9.90
CA LYS A 152 -8.34 -22.98 -10.83
C LYS A 152 -7.08 -22.48 -10.12
N VAL A 153 -5.90 -22.82 -10.64
CA VAL A 153 -4.61 -22.43 -10.07
C VAL A 153 -4.47 -20.90 -9.90
N GLU A 154 -5.00 -20.12 -10.85
CA GLU A 154 -4.95 -18.65 -10.81
C GLU A 154 -5.75 -18.04 -9.64
N THR A 155 -6.88 -18.65 -9.28
CA THR A 155 -7.70 -18.17 -8.16
C THR A 155 -7.12 -18.57 -6.81
N LEU A 156 -6.33 -19.65 -6.77
CA LEU A 156 -5.63 -20.07 -5.55
C LEU A 156 -4.64 -18.99 -5.08
N GLY A 157 -3.95 -18.33 -6.01
CA GLY A 157 -3.09 -17.18 -5.69
C GLY A 157 -3.86 -16.01 -5.07
N ILE A 158 -5.07 -15.72 -5.57
CA ILE A 158 -5.94 -14.69 -5.01
C ILE A 158 -6.39 -15.07 -3.59
N LYS A 159 -6.86 -16.32 -3.40
CA LYS A 159 -7.32 -16.82 -2.09
C LYS A 159 -6.20 -16.74 -1.06
N LEU A 160 -4.99 -17.14 -1.43
CA LEU A 160 -3.81 -17.05 -0.58
C LEU A 160 -3.52 -15.58 -0.20
N LYS A 161 -3.59 -14.66 -1.17
CA LYS A 161 -3.34 -13.24 -0.91
C LYS A 161 -4.39 -12.59 0.00
N VAL A 162 -5.67 -12.98 -0.16
CA VAL A 162 -6.74 -12.59 0.77
C VAL A 162 -6.44 -13.09 2.19
N LEU A 163 -6.01 -14.34 2.34
CA LEU A 163 -5.64 -14.89 3.65
C LEU A 163 -4.44 -14.16 4.27
N GLU A 164 -3.43 -13.79 3.49
CA GLU A 164 -2.30 -12.99 3.97
C GLU A 164 -2.77 -11.64 4.54
N VAL A 165 -3.62 -10.92 3.81
CA VAL A 165 -4.17 -9.63 4.26
C VAL A 165 -5.03 -9.82 5.52
N ALA A 166 -5.94 -10.80 5.51
CA ALA A 166 -6.81 -11.09 6.65
C ALA A 166 -6.01 -11.47 7.90
N ALA A 167 -4.96 -12.29 7.77
CA ALA A 167 -4.08 -12.65 8.87
C ALA A 167 -3.41 -11.41 9.47
N ARG A 168 -2.86 -10.51 8.63
CA ARG A 168 -2.25 -9.25 9.10
C ARG A 168 -3.22 -8.32 9.79
N VAL A 169 -4.47 -8.28 9.34
CA VAL A 169 -5.53 -7.49 9.99
C VAL A 169 -5.91 -8.09 11.35
N LEU A 170 -5.91 -9.42 11.49
CA LEU A 170 -6.23 -10.11 12.75
C LEU A 170 -5.08 -10.11 13.77
N GLU A 171 -3.84 -9.96 13.34
CA GLU A 171 -2.66 -9.81 14.22
C GLU A 171 -2.60 -8.45 14.93
N ALA A 172 -3.39 -7.47 14.47
CA ALA A 172 -3.35 -6.07 14.90
C ALA A 172 -4.16 -5.74 16.16
#